data_AF-W2XCW4-F1
#
_entry.id   AF-W2XCW4-F1
#
_cell.length_a   1.000
_cell.length_b   1.000
_cell.length_c   1.000
_cell.angle_alpha   90.00
_cell.angle_beta   90.00
_cell.angle_gamma   90.00
#
_symmetry.space_group_name_H-M   'P 1'
#
loop_
_entity.id
_entity.type
_entity.pdbx_description
1 polymer ?
#
loop_
_entity_poly.entity_id
_entity_poly.type
_entity_poly.pdbx_seq_one_letter_code
_entity_poly.pdbx_strand_id
1 'polypeptide(L)'
;MATTDSTEATEQLQDIKVLMGSIKKEKTRRDAKLASSGTDFSNVPHGRLVEMFGKLERSGEEVVALQEKLESRLHCLDAEDTDRDEEFQELLEVSYTMEAELSARSLLERQWQDFCVKVLQMDAGIRDLTTILLNDEEILATMTK
;
A
#
# COMPACT_ATOMS: atom_id res chain seq x y z
N MET A 1 -67.28 5.68 -1.85
CA MET A 1 -66.13 4.95 -2.44
C MET A 1 -64.87 5.45 -1.74
N ALA A 2 -64.36 4.70 -0.76
CA ALA A 2 -63.16 5.05 0.02
C ALA A 2 -62.65 3.81 0.78
N THR A 3 -62.37 2.71 0.08
CA THR A 3 -61.90 1.45 0.70
C THR A 3 -60.69 0.84 -0.01
N THR A 4 -60.23 1.42 -1.13
CA THR A 4 -59.12 0.91 -1.94
C THR A 4 -57.76 1.33 -1.38
N ASP A 5 -57.62 2.58 -0.94
CA ASP A 5 -56.33 3.17 -0.59
C ASP A 5 -55.72 2.59 0.70
N SER A 6 -56.56 2.15 1.63
CA SER A 6 -56.10 1.53 2.89
C SER A 6 -55.55 0.12 2.69
N THR A 7 -56.01 -0.61 1.67
CA THR A 7 -55.58 -1.99 1.41
C THR A 7 -54.23 -2.00 0.70
N GLU A 8 -54.06 -1.11 -0.27
CA GLU A 8 -52.81 -0.92 -1.02
C GLU A 8 -51.66 -0.45 -0.10
N ALA A 9 -51.94 0.47 0.84
CA ALA A 9 -50.95 0.90 1.82
C ALA A 9 -50.49 -0.24 2.76
N THR A 10 -51.38 -1.17 3.13
CA THR A 10 -51.01 -2.32 3.96
C THR A 10 -50.17 -3.35 3.21
N GLU A 11 -50.41 -3.53 1.91
CA GLU A 11 -49.63 -4.43 1.05
C GLU A 11 -48.21 -3.90 0.83
N GLN A 12 -48.08 -2.60 0.53
CA GLN A 12 -46.78 -1.93 0.40
C GLN A 12 -45.93 -2.02 1.68
N LEU A 13 -46.55 -1.86 2.86
CA LEU A 13 -45.85 -2.00 4.14
C LEU A 13 -45.35 -3.44 4.38
N GLN A 14 -46.08 -4.43 3.88
CA GLN A 14 -45.69 -5.84 4.00
C GLN A 14 -44.51 -6.15 3.07
N ASP A 15 -44.52 -5.63 1.85
CA ASP A 15 -43.41 -5.76 0.89
C ASP A 15 -42.13 -5.11 1.40
N ILE A 16 -42.22 -3.90 1.99
CA ILE A 16 -41.08 -3.21 2.60
C ILE A 16 -40.49 -4.06 3.73
N LYS A 17 -41.32 -4.67 4.59
CA LYS A 17 -40.84 -5.55 5.67
C LYS A 17 -40.12 -6.78 5.14
N VAL A 18 -40.64 -7.40 4.07
CA VAL A 18 -39.99 -8.54 3.41
C VAL A 18 -38.64 -8.12 2.83
N LEU A 19 -38.58 -6.98 2.15
CA LEU A 19 -37.35 -6.45 1.56
C LEU A 19 -36.30 -6.18 2.64
N MET A 20 -36.66 -5.53 3.76
CA MET A 20 -35.73 -5.31 4.87
C MET A 20 -35.20 -6.62 5.45
N GLY A 21 -36.05 -7.64 5.57
CA GLY A 21 -35.66 -8.98 6.00
C GLY A 21 -34.62 -9.61 5.06
N SER A 22 -34.83 -9.50 3.76
CA SER A 22 -33.90 -9.98 2.72
C SER A 22 -32.57 -9.23 2.76
N ILE A 23 -32.58 -7.89 2.91
CA ILE A 23 -31.38 -7.07 3.04
C ILE A 23 -30.56 -7.50 4.27
N LYS A 24 -31.21 -7.71 5.41
CA LYS A 24 -30.53 -8.12 6.65
C LYS A 24 -29.89 -9.51 6.52
N LYS A 25 -30.57 -10.45 5.87
CA LYS A 25 -30.03 -11.79 5.58
C LYS A 25 -28.82 -11.72 4.65
N GLU A 26 -28.92 -10.95 3.58
CA GLU A 26 -27.83 -10.78 2.62
C GLU A 26 -26.60 -10.10 3.24
N LYS A 27 -26.82 -9.09 4.10
CA LYS A 27 -25.74 -8.47 4.89
C LYS A 27 -25.05 -9.51 5.78
N THR A 28 -25.82 -10.26 6.56
CA THR A 28 -25.29 -11.30 7.46
C THR A 28 -24.50 -12.36 6.68
N ARG A 29 -24.98 -12.75 5.49
CA ARG A 29 -24.29 -13.69 4.60
C ARG A 29 -22.94 -13.14 4.11
N ARG A 30 -22.88 -11.86 3.75
CA ARG A 30 -21.62 -11.21 3.33
C ARG A 30 -20.64 -11.08 4.49
N ASP A 31 -21.12 -10.65 5.66
CA ASP A 31 -20.29 -10.51 6.86
C ASP A 31 -19.71 -11.87 7.29
N ALA A 32 -20.52 -12.94 7.24
CA ALA A 32 -20.05 -14.30 7.49
C ALA A 32 -19.05 -14.80 6.45
N LYS A 33 -19.24 -14.44 5.16
CA LYS A 33 -18.29 -14.79 4.09
C LYS A 33 -16.95 -14.11 4.30
N LEU A 34 -16.94 -12.82 4.69
CA LEU A 34 -15.74 -12.06 5.04
C LEU A 34 -15.04 -12.60 6.29
N ALA A 35 -15.80 -13.02 7.30
CA ALA A 35 -15.22 -13.63 8.51
C ALA A 35 -14.66 -15.04 8.25
N SER A 36 -15.33 -15.84 7.41
CA SER A 36 -14.87 -17.20 7.08
C SER A 36 -13.71 -17.24 6.10
N SER A 37 -13.47 -16.15 5.36
CA SER A 37 -12.44 -16.15 4.33
C SER A 37 -11.02 -16.13 4.90
N GLY A 38 -10.85 -15.91 6.22
CA GLY A 38 -9.59 -16.13 6.95
C GLY A 38 -8.36 -15.68 6.18
N THR A 39 -8.50 -14.56 5.45
CA THR A 39 -7.68 -14.33 4.28
C THR A 39 -6.40 -13.71 4.76
N ASP A 40 -5.32 -14.49 4.75
CA ASP A 40 -3.98 -13.94 4.64
C ASP A 40 -4.02 -12.90 3.52
N PHE A 41 -4.04 -11.62 3.91
CA PHE A 41 -4.14 -10.52 2.96
C PHE A 41 -2.92 -10.49 2.01
N SER A 42 -1.88 -11.30 2.28
CA SER A 42 -0.74 -11.53 1.38
C SER A 42 -1.12 -12.10 0.02
N ASN A 43 -2.24 -12.83 -0.09
CA ASN A 43 -2.77 -13.35 -1.36
C ASN A 43 -3.73 -12.39 -2.08
N VAL A 44 -4.05 -11.24 -1.47
CA VAL A 44 -4.86 -10.19 -2.09
C VAL A 44 -3.93 -9.14 -2.67
N PRO A 45 -4.15 -8.65 -3.91
CA PRO A 45 -3.28 -7.65 -4.53
C PRO A 45 -2.95 -6.43 -3.67
N HIS A 46 -3.90 -5.98 -2.85
CA HIS A 46 -3.70 -4.86 -1.93
C HIS A 46 -2.71 -5.16 -0.80
N GLY A 47 -2.83 -6.31 -0.11
CA GLY A 47 -1.93 -6.64 1.00
C GLY A 47 -0.48 -6.84 0.53
N ARG A 48 -0.30 -7.40 -0.67
CA ARG A 48 1.03 -7.51 -1.29
C ARG A 48 1.62 -6.15 -1.70
N LEU A 49 0.79 -5.22 -2.20
CA LEU A 49 1.23 -3.85 -2.48
C LEU A 49 1.71 -3.13 -1.22
N VAL A 50 0.94 -3.22 -0.14
CA VAL A 50 1.29 -2.63 1.16
C VAL A 50 2.60 -3.22 1.69
N GLU A 51 2.79 -4.54 1.61
CA GLU A 51 4.01 -5.20 2.04
C GLU A 51 5.25 -4.72 1.24
N MET A 52 5.15 -4.63 -0.09
CA MET A 52 6.25 -4.15 -0.93
C MET A 52 6.57 -2.68 -0.65
N PHE A 53 5.55 -1.85 -0.47
CA PHE A 53 5.74 -0.44 -0.14
C PHE A 53 6.44 -0.28 1.22
N GLY A 54 6.01 -1.00 2.25
CA GLY A 54 6.66 -0.97 3.57
C GLY A 54 8.09 -1.55 3.57
N LYS A 55 8.46 -2.38 2.58
CA LYS A 55 9.87 -2.77 2.37
C LYS A 55 10.68 -1.66 1.69
N LEU A 56 10.11 -0.97 0.71
CA LEU A 56 10.75 0.18 0.04
C LEU A 56 10.97 1.35 0.99
N GLU A 57 10.03 1.60 1.90
CA GLU A 57 10.13 2.66 2.92
C GLU A 57 11.30 2.37 3.88
N ARG A 58 11.33 1.18 4.48
CA ARG A 58 12.44 0.76 5.36
C ARG A 58 13.80 0.74 4.66
N SER A 59 13.86 0.25 3.43
CA SER A 59 15.08 0.32 2.62
C SER A 59 15.52 1.77 2.38
N GLY A 60 14.58 2.73 2.36
CA GLY A 60 14.90 4.15 2.24
C GLY A 60 15.56 4.70 3.49
N GLU A 61 14.99 4.35 4.66
CA GLU A 61 15.58 4.69 5.97
C GLU A 61 16.99 4.09 6.13
N GLU A 62 17.20 2.85 5.69
CA GLU A 62 18.51 2.18 5.72
C GLU A 62 19.53 2.88 4.82
N VAL A 63 19.14 3.27 3.60
CA VAL A 63 20.03 4.04 2.69
C VAL A 63 20.40 5.40 3.29
N VAL A 64 19.44 6.10 3.90
CA VAL A 64 19.73 7.39 4.57
C VAL A 64 20.68 7.20 5.75
N ALA A 65 20.46 6.19 6.59
CA ALA A 65 21.36 5.90 7.71
C ALA A 65 22.77 5.52 7.24
N LEU A 66 22.90 4.76 6.15
CA LEU A 66 24.19 4.44 5.55
C LEU A 66 24.88 5.68 4.97
N GLN A 67 24.12 6.60 4.37
CA GLN A 67 24.64 7.87 3.88
C GLN A 67 25.17 8.74 5.04
N GLU A 68 24.40 8.90 6.12
CA GLU A 68 24.85 9.63 7.32
C GLU A 68 26.13 9.01 7.92
N LYS A 69 26.20 7.68 7.95
CA LYS A 69 27.39 6.96 8.42
C LYS A 69 28.60 7.22 7.51
N LEU A 70 28.40 7.22 6.19
CA LEU A 70 29.45 7.52 5.22
C LEU A 70 29.98 8.95 5.41
N GLU A 71 29.08 9.93 5.53
CA GLU A 71 29.43 11.34 5.75
C GLU A 71 30.19 11.53 7.07
N SER A 72 29.75 10.88 8.15
CA SER A 72 30.44 10.91 9.44
C SER A 72 31.87 10.34 9.34
N ARG A 73 32.04 9.21 8.63
CA ARG A 73 33.35 8.56 8.47
C ARG A 73 34.30 9.37 7.60
N LEU A 74 33.79 10.00 6.54
CA LEU A 74 34.59 10.94 5.74
C LEU A 74 35.07 12.13 6.57
N HIS A 75 34.23 12.68 7.45
CA HIS A 75 34.64 13.75 8.36
C HIS A 75 35.73 13.29 9.35
N CYS A 76 35.69 12.04 9.82
CA CYS A 76 36.74 11.48 10.69
C CYS A 76 38.10 11.36 9.99
N LEU A 77 38.11 11.08 8.68
CA LEU A 77 39.35 11.01 7.86
C LEU A 77 40.03 12.37 7.67
N ASP A 78 39.27 13.47 7.75
CA ASP A 78 39.79 14.84 7.66
C ASP A 78 40.48 15.29 8.96
N ALA A 79 40.29 14.58 10.08
CA ALA A 79 40.91 14.92 11.36
C ALA A 79 42.35 14.38 11.47
N GLU A 80 43.27 15.20 11.99
CA GLU A 80 44.71 14.90 12.04
C GLU A 80 45.10 13.76 12.99
N ASP A 81 44.28 13.46 13.99
CA ASP A 81 44.56 12.50 15.07
C ASP A 81 43.85 11.13 14.92
N THR A 82 43.29 10.83 13.74
CA THR A 82 42.50 9.62 13.53
C THR A 82 43.32 8.44 13.01
N ASP A 83 43.02 7.22 13.46
CA ASP A 83 43.56 5.99 12.87
C ASP A 83 42.98 5.80 11.47
N ARG A 84 43.75 6.22 10.47
CA ARG A 84 43.30 6.22 9.08
C ARG A 84 43.02 4.81 8.56
N ASP A 85 43.76 3.80 9.00
CA ASP A 85 43.60 2.45 8.46
C ASP A 85 42.27 1.83 8.93
N GLU A 86 41.90 2.05 10.19
CA GLU A 86 40.60 1.62 10.74
C GLU A 86 39.43 2.37 10.07
N GLU A 87 39.52 3.70 9.94
CA GLU A 87 38.49 4.51 9.28
C GLU A 87 38.31 4.16 7.79
N PHE A 88 39.41 3.88 7.06
CA PHE A 88 39.33 3.44 5.66
C PHE A 88 38.66 2.08 5.53
N GLN A 89 38.95 1.15 6.44
CA GLN A 89 38.34 -0.18 6.43
C GLN A 89 36.83 -0.09 6.68
N GLU A 90 36.41 0.73 7.65
CA GLU A 90 35.00 0.98 7.91
C GLU A 90 34.31 1.69 6.74
N LEU A 91 34.97 2.65 6.11
CA LEU A 91 34.41 3.35 4.95
C LEU A 91 34.16 2.39 3.78
N LEU A 92 35.07 1.44 3.54
CA LEU A 92 34.90 0.38 2.55
C LEU A 92 33.69 -0.50 2.88
N GLU A 93 33.55 -0.94 4.13
CA GLU A 93 32.43 -1.77 4.57
C GLU A 93 31.08 -1.07 4.41
N VAL A 94 31.00 0.21 4.80
CA VAL A 94 29.79 1.03 4.62
C VAL A 94 29.47 1.19 3.13
N SER A 95 30.49 1.44 2.29
CA SER A 95 30.31 1.58 0.84
C SER A 95 29.77 0.31 0.19
N TYR A 96 30.31 -0.87 0.54
CA TYR A 96 29.81 -2.16 0.05
C TYR A 96 28.38 -2.45 0.53
N THR A 97 28.08 -2.12 1.78
CA THR A 97 26.73 -2.31 2.33
C THR A 97 25.73 -1.41 1.62
N MET A 98 26.10 -0.15 1.35
CA MET A 98 25.27 0.79 0.61
C MET A 98 25.04 0.33 -0.83
N GLU A 99 26.06 -0.20 -1.51
CA GLU A 99 25.90 -0.75 -2.86
C GLU A 99 24.94 -1.94 -2.90
N ALA A 100 25.06 -2.84 -1.92
CA ALA A 100 24.17 -3.99 -1.79
C ALA A 100 22.72 -3.55 -1.54
N GLU A 101 22.50 -2.59 -0.63
CA GLU A 101 21.16 -2.08 -0.32
C GLU A 101 20.54 -1.33 -1.50
N LEU A 102 21.29 -0.48 -2.20
CA LEU A 102 20.81 0.20 -3.41
C LEU A 102 20.43 -0.81 -4.51
N SER A 103 21.21 -1.89 -4.63
CA SER A 103 20.93 -2.96 -5.58
C SER A 103 19.66 -3.73 -5.22
N ALA A 104 19.49 -4.08 -3.94
CA ALA A 104 18.30 -4.75 -3.42
C ALA A 104 17.05 -3.87 -3.58
N ARG A 105 17.17 -2.57 -3.26
CA ARG A 105 16.12 -1.57 -3.46
C ARG A 105 15.71 -1.48 -4.94
N SER A 106 16.67 -1.36 -5.85
CA SER A 106 16.40 -1.28 -7.29
C SER A 106 15.64 -2.51 -7.81
N LEU A 107 15.97 -3.71 -7.31
CA LEU A 107 15.23 -4.92 -7.64
C LEU A 107 13.80 -4.87 -7.09
N LEU A 108 13.63 -4.41 -5.85
CA LEU A 108 12.32 -4.30 -5.20
C LEU A 108 11.44 -3.26 -5.90
N GLU A 109 11.98 -2.13 -6.33
CA GLU A 109 11.27 -1.10 -7.12
C GLU A 109 10.76 -1.68 -8.44
N ARG A 110 11.58 -2.46 -9.14
CA ARG A 110 11.17 -3.17 -10.36
C ARG A 110 10.05 -4.17 -10.09
N GLN A 111 10.16 -4.96 -9.02
CA GLN A 111 9.11 -5.91 -8.64
C GLN A 111 7.80 -5.20 -8.28
N TRP A 112 7.87 -4.07 -7.58
CA TRP A 112 6.72 -3.26 -7.24
C TRP A 112 6.05 -2.69 -8.49
N GLN A 113 6.81 -2.10 -9.42
CA GLN A 113 6.29 -1.59 -10.70
C GLN A 113 5.60 -2.68 -11.52
N ASP A 114 6.26 -3.83 -11.70
CA ASP A 114 5.71 -4.99 -12.41
C ASP A 114 4.39 -5.46 -11.78
N PHE A 115 4.32 -5.45 -10.44
CA PHE A 115 3.12 -5.84 -9.74
C PHE A 115 1.99 -4.82 -9.92
N CYS A 116 2.28 -3.52 -9.81
CA CYS A 116 1.31 -2.45 -10.09
C CYS A 116 0.68 -2.61 -11.48
N VAL A 117 1.49 -2.87 -12.52
CA VAL A 117 0.99 -3.12 -13.87
C VAL A 117 0.04 -4.31 -13.91
N LYS A 118 0.39 -5.43 -13.25
CA LYS A 118 -0.50 -6.61 -13.17
C LYS A 118 -1.82 -6.27 -12.48
N VAL A 119 -1.80 -5.50 -11.40
CA VAL A 119 -3.04 -5.09 -10.70
C VAL A 119 -3.95 -4.26 -11.60
N LEU A 120 -3.39 -3.29 -12.33
CA LEU A 120 -4.16 -2.47 -13.28
C LEU A 120 -4.74 -3.28 -14.46
N GLN A 121 -4.08 -4.38 -14.84
CA GLN A 121 -4.59 -5.30 -15.86
C GLN A 121 -5.70 -6.21 -15.33
N MET A 122 -5.65 -6.59 -14.05
CA MET A 122 -6.60 -7.52 -13.44
C MET A 122 -7.95 -6.89 -13.11
N ASP A 123 -8.00 -5.59 -12.81
CA ASP A 123 -9.23 -4.93 -12.36
C ASP A 123 -9.48 -3.61 -13.12
N ALA A 124 -10.58 -3.57 -13.86
CA ALA A 124 -10.98 -2.40 -14.63
C ALA A 124 -11.38 -1.21 -13.74
N GLY A 125 -12.03 -1.46 -12.61
CA GLY A 125 -12.42 -0.42 -11.68
C GLY A 125 -11.21 0.24 -11.02
N ILE A 126 -10.20 -0.55 -10.62
CA ILE A 126 -8.93 -0.01 -10.10
C ILE A 126 -8.24 0.82 -11.18
N ARG A 127 -8.16 0.33 -12.42
CA ARG A 127 -7.53 1.06 -13.51
C ARG A 127 -8.22 2.39 -13.82
N ASP A 128 -9.54 2.39 -13.89
CA ASP A 128 -10.33 3.59 -14.16
C ASP A 128 -10.16 4.60 -13.02
N LEU A 129 -10.19 4.14 -11.76
CA LEU A 129 -9.93 4.97 -10.58
C LEU A 129 -8.50 5.55 -10.61
N THR A 130 -7.48 4.74 -10.89
CA THR A 130 -6.08 5.22 -11.01
C THR A 130 -5.95 6.26 -12.12
N THR A 131 -6.62 6.07 -13.24
CA THR A 131 -6.61 7.03 -14.36
C THR A 131 -7.25 8.36 -13.94
N ILE A 132 -8.35 8.33 -13.20
CA ILE A 132 -8.98 9.54 -12.66
C ILE A 132 -8.02 10.25 -11.71
N LEU A 133 -7.43 9.53 -10.76
CA LEU A 133 -6.50 10.10 -9.77
C LEU A 133 -5.25 10.70 -10.41
N LEU A 134 -4.73 10.08 -11.48
CA LEU A 134 -3.55 10.58 -12.22
C LEU A 134 -3.86 11.76 -13.14
N ASN A 135 -5.12 12.01 -13.47
CA ASN A 135 -5.54 13.14 -14.29
C ASN A 135 -6.09 14.31 -13.45
N ASP A 136 -6.24 14.11 -12.15
CA ASP A 136 -6.70 15.13 -11.22
C ASP A 136 -5.48 15.85 -10.60
N GLU A 137 -5.16 17.03 -11.14
CA GLU A 137 -4.02 17.85 -10.70
C GLU A 137 -4.11 18.27 -9.23
N GLU A 138 -5.33 18.44 -8.69
CA GLU A 138 -5.55 18.83 -7.31
C GLU A 138 -5.20 17.69 -6.36
N ILE A 139 -5.60 16.46 -6.72
CA ILE A 139 -5.25 15.25 -5.97
C ILE A 139 -3.76 14.95 -6.07
N LEU A 140 -3.16 15.05 -7.27
CA LEU A 140 -1.73 14.85 -7.48
C LEU A 140 -0.87 15.79 -6.63
N ALA A 141 -1.28 17.05 -6.49
CA ALA A 141 -0.59 18.04 -5.66
C ALA A 141 -0.66 17.74 -4.14
N THR A 142 -1.65 16.96 -3.70
CA THR A 142 -1.75 16.51 -2.30
C THR A 142 -0.96 15.23 -2.01
N MET A 143 -0.70 14.40 -3.02
CA MET A 143 0.06 13.14 -2.87
C MET A 143 1.58 13.31 -2.99
N THR A 144 2.05 14.45 -3.48
CA THR A 144 3.48 14.77 -3.71
C THR A 144 4.10 15.65 -2.61
N LYS A 145 3.37 15.89 -1.52
CA LYS A 145 3.83 16.60 -0.31
C LYS A 145 4.08 15.62 0.83
#